data_AF-M7A6L8-F1
#
_entry.id   AF-M7A6L8-F1
#
_cell.length_a   1.000
_cell.length_b   1.000
_cell.length_c   1.000
_cell.angle_alpha   90.00
_cell.angle_beta   90.00
_cell.angle_gamma   90.00
#
_symmetry.space_group_name_H-M   'P 1'
#
loop_
_entity.id
_entity.type
_entity.pdbx_description
1 polymer ?
#
loop_
_entity_poly.entity_id
_entity_poly.type
_entity_poly.pdbx_seq_one_letter_code
_entity_poly.pdbx_strand_id
1 'polypeptide(L)'
;METIFRNLHRIDRSNFFSAKAIFVKLVYRYDIDSITALTLRMLFAIPFFAWIAFRSKNTKTSVNLTKKDWGLIFILGFLGFYLASLFDFIGLEYISAGLERLTLFVYPTIVLIIGSFLFKRKIKKAEMFAIFLTYSGILVAFIGDIQTEGPNATKGVLFVLASAISYSLYLVGSESLIPKLGSVRFTSYLMLISGLIVVIHFFIVRNPKNLIQPPNVYLYGLALGILTTVIPAYLTTEGIRMIGSGRAAIIGSTGPISTILLAWIFLEEPITSSGIAGTILVLTGVLWIGRKKRT
;
A
#
# COMPACT_ATOMS: atom_id res chain seq x y z
N MET A 1 1.78 6.20 24.29
CA MET A 1 1.67 5.67 22.92
C MET A 1 0.80 4.42 22.88
N GLU A 2 1.04 3.39 23.70
CA GLU A 2 0.21 2.17 23.74
C GLU A 2 -1.31 2.41 23.91
N THR A 3 -1.73 3.37 24.74
CA THR A 3 -3.17 3.68 24.94
C THR A 3 -3.83 4.32 23.71
N ILE A 4 -3.08 5.08 22.92
CA ILE A 4 -3.57 5.65 21.65
C ILE A 4 -3.72 4.53 20.61
N PHE A 5 -2.76 3.60 20.53
CA PHE A 5 -2.82 2.45 19.62
C PHE A 5 -3.93 1.45 19.99
N ARG A 6 -4.23 1.26 21.27
CA ARG A 6 -5.31 0.39 21.74
C ARG A 6 -6.71 0.91 21.34
N ASN A 7 -6.89 2.22 21.32
CA ASN A 7 -8.13 2.87 20.85
C ASN A 7 -8.20 3.00 19.32
N LEU A 8 -7.04 3.00 18.63
CA LEU A 8 -6.98 3.00 17.16
C LEU A 8 -7.39 1.68 16.51
N HIS A 9 -7.64 0.61 17.27
CA HIS A 9 -8.17 -0.64 16.73
C HIS A 9 -9.58 -0.49 16.12
N ARG A 10 -10.29 0.62 16.44
CA ARG A 10 -11.57 1.02 15.85
C ARG A 10 -11.45 1.91 14.61
N ILE A 11 -10.29 2.53 14.36
CA ILE A 11 -10.09 3.34 13.16
C ILE A 11 -9.60 2.39 12.07
N ASP A 12 -10.49 2.11 11.12
CA ASP A 12 -10.19 1.18 10.05
C ASP A 12 -9.07 1.76 9.17
N ARG A 13 -7.85 1.25 9.35
CA ARG A 13 -6.66 1.61 8.56
C ARG A 13 -6.90 1.50 7.05
N SER A 14 -7.88 0.70 6.63
CA SER A 14 -8.27 0.58 5.24
C SER A 14 -8.75 1.92 4.67
N ASN A 15 -9.44 2.74 5.45
CA ASN A 15 -10.01 4.02 5.02
C ASN A 15 -8.92 5.03 4.66
N PHE A 16 -7.83 5.06 5.43
CA PHE A 16 -6.68 5.91 5.12
C PHE A 16 -5.92 5.45 3.88
N PHE A 17 -5.73 4.14 3.70
CA PHE A 17 -5.15 3.61 2.47
C PHE A 17 -6.06 3.84 1.26
N SER A 18 -7.38 3.82 1.46
CA SER A 18 -8.36 4.07 0.40
C SER A 18 -8.37 5.52 -0.05
N ALA A 19 -8.12 6.47 0.86
CA ALA A 19 -7.98 7.89 0.53
C ALA A 19 -6.72 8.23 -0.29
N LYS A 20 -5.68 7.36 -0.28
CA LYS A 20 -4.44 7.55 -1.04
C LYS A 20 -4.72 7.80 -2.53
N ALA A 21 -5.46 6.88 -3.16
CA ALA A 21 -5.73 6.93 -4.60
C ALA A 21 -6.44 8.23 -5.00
N ILE A 22 -7.32 8.71 -4.12
CA ILE A 22 -8.10 9.94 -4.28
C ILE A 22 -7.17 11.16 -4.30
N PHE A 23 -6.32 11.31 -3.29
CA PHE A 23 -5.39 12.44 -3.26
C PHE A 23 -4.39 12.39 -4.42
N VAL A 24 -3.93 11.21 -4.84
CA VAL A 24 -3.05 11.07 -6.01
C VAL A 24 -3.76 11.55 -7.28
N LYS A 25 -4.98 11.07 -7.55
CA LYS A 25 -5.78 11.51 -8.70
C LYS A 25 -6.11 13.01 -8.66
N LEU A 26 -6.37 13.57 -7.48
CA LEU A 26 -6.56 15.02 -7.31
C LEU A 26 -5.29 15.81 -7.63
N VAL A 27 -4.10 15.29 -7.32
CA VAL A 27 -2.82 15.87 -7.73
C VAL A 27 -2.63 15.78 -9.25
N TYR A 28 -3.01 14.68 -9.87
CA TYR A 28 -2.90 14.49 -11.34
C TYR A 28 -3.80 15.44 -12.14
N ARG A 29 -4.88 15.98 -11.56
CA ARG A 29 -5.68 17.05 -12.19
C ARG A 29 -4.92 18.37 -12.39
N TYR A 30 -3.73 18.51 -11.81
CA TYR A 30 -2.83 19.66 -12.00
C TYR A 30 -1.69 19.36 -12.99
N ASP A 31 -1.82 18.31 -13.83
CA ASP A 31 -0.81 17.88 -14.80
C ASP A 31 0.55 17.51 -14.17
N ILE A 32 0.51 17.00 -12.94
CA ILE A 32 1.68 16.58 -12.19
C ILE A 32 1.92 15.08 -12.39
N ASP A 33 3.15 14.71 -12.72
CA ASP A 33 3.51 13.31 -12.94
C ASP A 33 3.66 12.51 -11.62
N SER A 34 3.53 11.19 -11.73
CA SER A 34 3.65 10.23 -10.63
C SER A 34 4.88 10.40 -9.75
N ILE A 35 6.05 10.68 -10.35
CA ILE A 35 7.31 10.80 -9.60
C ILE A 35 7.28 12.08 -8.76
N THR A 36 6.79 13.18 -9.30
CA THR A 36 6.64 14.45 -8.56
C THR A 36 5.65 14.30 -7.41
N ALA A 37 4.47 13.70 -7.66
CA ALA A 37 3.47 13.45 -6.62
C ALA A 37 4.00 12.53 -5.49
N LEU A 38 4.69 11.45 -5.86
CA LEU A 38 5.35 10.52 -4.94
C LEU A 38 6.43 11.22 -4.10
N THR A 39 7.16 12.14 -4.71
CA THR A 39 8.22 12.92 -4.04
C THR A 39 7.63 13.89 -3.04
N LEU A 40 6.58 14.64 -3.39
CA LEU A 40 5.88 15.52 -2.45
C LEU A 40 5.37 14.73 -1.24
N ARG A 41 4.73 13.58 -1.45
CA ARG A 41 4.31 12.67 -0.37
C ARG A 41 5.47 12.34 0.57
N MET A 42 6.64 11.99 0.02
CA MET A 42 7.80 11.61 0.82
C MET A 42 8.48 12.78 1.51
N LEU A 43 8.56 13.95 0.86
CA LEU A 43 9.10 15.17 1.47
C LEU A 43 8.30 15.59 2.70
N PHE A 44 6.97 15.47 2.65
CA PHE A 44 6.13 15.73 3.82
C PHE A 44 6.20 14.62 4.88
N ALA A 45 6.40 13.35 4.49
CA ALA A 45 6.42 12.24 5.43
C ALA A 45 7.76 12.04 6.18
N ILE A 46 8.90 12.28 5.50
CA ILE A 46 10.26 12.05 6.04
C ILE A 46 10.49 12.77 7.37
N PRO A 47 10.13 14.06 7.56
CA PRO A 47 10.33 14.75 8.83
C PRO A 47 9.64 14.04 10.01
N PHE A 48 8.43 13.52 9.80
CA PHE A 48 7.70 12.79 10.84
C PHE A 48 8.37 11.44 11.16
N PHE A 49 8.78 10.68 10.13
CA PHE A 49 9.51 9.43 10.34
C PHE A 49 10.86 9.66 11.04
N ALA A 50 11.59 10.72 10.68
CA ALA A 50 12.84 11.10 11.32
C ALA A 50 12.63 11.48 12.78
N TRP A 51 11.61 12.30 13.06
CA TRP A 51 11.26 12.71 14.42
C TRP A 51 10.86 11.52 15.29
N ILE A 52 10.01 10.61 14.79
CA ILE A 52 9.60 9.40 15.51
C ILE A 52 10.79 8.46 15.71
N ALA A 53 11.67 8.29 14.71
CA ALA A 53 12.90 7.50 14.84
C ALA A 53 13.80 8.05 15.95
N PHE A 54 14.00 9.38 15.99
CA PHE A 54 14.80 10.05 16.99
C PHE A 54 14.21 9.85 18.40
N ARG A 55 12.89 10.05 18.58
CA ARG A 55 12.21 9.85 19.87
C ARG A 55 12.22 8.39 20.32
N SER A 56 12.21 7.45 19.38
CA SER A 56 12.26 6.01 19.66
C SER A 56 13.63 5.51 20.12
N LYS A 57 14.73 6.28 19.96
CA LYS A 57 16.06 5.87 20.45
C LYS A 57 16.16 5.76 21.97
N ASN A 58 15.26 6.40 22.73
CA ASN A 58 15.30 6.41 24.20
C ASN A 58 14.63 5.20 24.89
N THR A 59 14.06 4.25 24.16
CA THR A 59 13.50 3.01 24.74
C THR A 59 14.55 1.89 24.77
N LYS A 60 14.76 1.30 25.97
CA LYS A 60 15.87 0.42 26.39
C LYS A 60 16.12 -0.89 25.61
N THR A 61 15.46 -1.13 24.48
CA THR A 61 15.64 -2.37 23.68
C THR A 61 16.54 -2.13 22.47
N SER A 62 17.83 -1.82 22.67
CA SER A 62 18.81 -1.77 21.58
C SER A 62 19.37 -3.17 21.31
N VAL A 63 18.64 -3.99 20.57
CA VAL A 63 19.26 -5.17 19.93
C VAL A 63 20.22 -4.64 18.86
N ASN A 64 21.50 -5.01 18.95
CA ASN A 64 22.48 -4.66 17.93
C ASN A 64 22.10 -5.34 16.61
N LEU A 65 21.79 -4.53 15.60
CA LEU A 65 21.44 -5.02 14.27
C LEU A 65 22.70 -5.50 13.56
N THR A 66 22.61 -6.69 12.96
CA THR A 66 23.69 -7.19 12.12
C THR A 66 23.69 -6.47 10.77
N LYS A 67 24.81 -6.55 10.03
CA LYS A 67 24.87 -6.06 8.64
C LYS A 67 23.80 -6.70 7.74
N LYS A 68 23.45 -7.97 8.01
CA LYS A 68 22.38 -8.69 7.31
C LYS A 68 21.01 -8.08 7.59
N ASP A 69 20.74 -7.70 8.85
CA ASP A 69 19.47 -7.06 9.21
C ASP A 69 19.33 -5.70 8.50
N TRP A 70 20.39 -4.89 8.46
CA TRP A 70 20.39 -3.62 7.72
C TRP A 70 20.20 -3.81 6.20
N GLY A 71 20.87 -4.80 5.62
CA GLY A 71 20.67 -5.17 4.21
C GLY A 71 19.21 -5.57 3.93
N LEU A 72 18.59 -6.32 4.83
CA LEU A 72 17.18 -6.70 4.70
C LEU A 72 16.25 -5.50 4.87
N ILE A 73 16.51 -4.60 5.84
CA ILE A 73 15.74 -3.34 5.98
C ILE A 73 15.82 -2.52 4.68
N PHE A 74 17.01 -2.40 4.08
CA PHE A 74 17.19 -1.70 2.82
C PHE A 74 16.38 -2.35 1.68
N ILE A 75 16.49 -3.66 1.50
CA ILE A 75 15.74 -4.40 0.47
C ILE A 75 14.23 -4.25 0.67
N LEU A 76 13.74 -4.36 1.90
CA LEU A 76 12.31 -4.20 2.20
C LEU A 76 11.83 -2.75 2.03
N GLY A 77 12.68 -1.75 2.31
CA GLY A 77 12.40 -0.35 2.01
C GLY A 77 12.30 -0.10 0.51
N PHE A 78 13.27 -0.62 -0.24
CA PHE A 78 13.32 -0.54 -1.69
C PHE A 78 12.11 -1.22 -2.34
N LEU A 79 11.77 -2.45 -1.97
CA LEU A 79 10.64 -3.17 -2.56
C LEU A 79 9.29 -2.63 -2.07
N GLY A 80 9.11 -2.49 -0.77
CA GLY A 80 7.80 -2.31 -0.15
C GLY A 80 7.23 -0.90 -0.23
N PHE A 81 8.09 0.13 -0.22
CA PHE A 81 7.63 1.52 -0.16
C PHE A 81 8.20 2.40 -1.26
N TYR A 82 9.36 2.07 -1.83
CA TYR A 82 9.83 2.75 -3.03
C TYR A 82 9.19 2.14 -4.27
N LEU A 83 9.54 0.89 -4.61
CA LEU A 83 9.15 0.24 -5.85
C LEU A 83 7.63 0.00 -5.92
N ALA A 84 7.03 -0.49 -4.84
CA ALA A 84 5.57 -0.64 -4.76
C ALA A 84 4.86 0.70 -4.95
N SER A 85 5.28 1.77 -4.27
CA SER A 85 4.62 3.08 -4.43
C SER A 85 4.89 3.70 -5.79
N LEU A 86 6.07 3.50 -6.38
CA LEU A 86 6.39 3.99 -7.72
C LEU A 86 5.46 3.37 -8.76
N PHE A 87 5.36 2.04 -8.78
CA PHE A 87 4.48 1.35 -9.71
C PHE A 87 3.00 1.65 -9.45
N ASP A 88 2.60 1.78 -8.20
CA ASP A 88 1.24 2.16 -7.84
C ASP A 88 0.86 3.57 -8.36
N PHE A 89 1.76 4.55 -8.17
CA PHE A 89 1.54 5.91 -8.65
C PHE A 89 1.53 5.97 -10.18
N ILE A 90 2.47 5.30 -10.85
CA ILE A 90 2.47 5.20 -12.32
C ILE A 90 1.20 4.50 -12.81
N GLY A 91 0.75 3.45 -12.12
CA GLY A 91 -0.48 2.73 -12.45
C GLY A 91 -1.70 3.65 -12.44
N LEU A 92 -1.84 4.49 -11.41
CA LEU A 92 -2.92 5.47 -11.26
C LEU A 92 -2.97 6.54 -12.35
N GLU A 93 -1.91 6.73 -13.14
CA GLU A 93 -1.97 7.61 -14.32
C GLU A 93 -2.86 7.01 -15.42
N TYR A 94 -3.08 5.69 -15.43
CA TYR A 94 -3.71 4.98 -16.56
C TYR A 94 -5.04 4.28 -16.24
N ILE A 95 -5.41 4.16 -14.97
CA ILE A 95 -6.65 3.47 -14.54
C ILE A 95 -7.37 4.24 -13.46
N SER A 96 -8.65 3.93 -13.24
CA SER A 96 -9.45 4.53 -12.16
C SER A 96 -8.89 4.22 -10.77
N ALA A 97 -9.22 5.05 -9.78
CA ALA A 97 -8.88 4.77 -8.38
C ALA A 97 -9.54 3.47 -7.90
N GLY A 98 -10.76 3.18 -8.37
CA GLY A 98 -11.46 1.93 -8.09
C GLY A 98 -10.71 0.69 -8.58
N LEU A 99 -10.32 0.67 -9.86
CA LEU A 99 -9.58 -0.46 -10.44
C LEU A 99 -8.18 -0.61 -9.86
N GLU A 100 -7.47 0.48 -9.59
CA GLU A 100 -6.19 0.41 -8.88
C GLU A 100 -6.37 -0.33 -7.56
N ARG A 101 -7.33 0.12 -6.73
CA ARG A 101 -7.52 -0.44 -5.41
C ARG A 101 -7.84 -1.93 -5.47
N LEU A 102 -8.71 -2.35 -6.40
CA LEU A 102 -9.06 -3.76 -6.60
C LEU A 102 -7.87 -4.60 -7.06
N THR A 103 -7.09 -4.08 -8.00
CA THR A 103 -5.91 -4.76 -8.54
C THR A 103 -4.82 -4.87 -7.49
N LEU A 104 -4.59 -3.81 -6.70
CA LEU A 104 -3.65 -3.85 -5.58
C LEU A 104 -4.09 -4.90 -4.56
N PHE A 105 -5.40 -5.05 -4.35
CA PHE A 105 -6.00 -6.02 -3.43
C PHE A 105 -5.82 -7.50 -3.79
N VAL A 106 -5.05 -7.81 -4.82
CA VAL A 106 -4.47 -9.15 -5.06
C VAL A 106 -3.39 -9.47 -4.04
N TYR A 107 -2.75 -8.48 -3.41
CA TYR A 107 -1.63 -8.72 -2.49
C TYR A 107 -1.90 -9.80 -1.41
N PRO A 108 -3.09 -9.98 -0.81
CA PRO A 108 -3.34 -11.07 0.15
C PRO A 108 -3.20 -12.46 -0.48
N THR A 109 -3.58 -12.63 -1.74
CA THR A 109 -3.43 -13.90 -2.45
C THR A 109 -1.95 -14.17 -2.77
N ILE A 110 -1.20 -13.13 -3.16
CA ILE A 110 0.24 -13.22 -3.40
C ILE A 110 0.99 -13.53 -2.10
N VAL A 111 0.64 -12.88 -0.98
CA VAL A 111 1.19 -13.20 0.35
C VAL A 111 0.94 -14.66 0.72
N LEU A 112 -0.27 -15.18 0.45
CA LEU A 112 -0.57 -16.60 0.66
C LEU A 112 0.32 -17.52 -0.19
N ILE A 113 0.50 -17.18 -1.48
CA ILE A 113 1.34 -17.95 -2.41
C ILE A 113 2.80 -17.94 -1.96
N ILE A 114 3.37 -16.77 -1.67
CA ILE A 114 4.75 -16.60 -1.16
C ILE A 114 4.93 -17.40 0.13
N GLY A 115 4.00 -17.26 1.09
CA GLY A 115 4.03 -18.00 2.35
C GLY A 115 3.95 -19.52 2.13
N SER A 116 3.16 -19.98 1.17
CA SER A 116 3.07 -21.40 0.80
C SER A 116 4.42 -21.94 0.34
N PHE A 117 5.14 -21.20 -0.50
CA PHE A 117 6.48 -21.57 -0.98
C PHE A 117 7.52 -21.54 0.14
N LEU A 118 7.58 -20.45 0.93
CA LEU A 118 8.58 -20.28 1.99
C LEU A 118 8.41 -21.28 3.14
N PHE A 119 7.16 -21.52 3.56
CA PHE A 119 6.85 -22.43 4.67
C PHE A 119 6.55 -23.86 4.21
N LYS A 120 6.72 -24.17 2.91
CA LYS A 120 6.44 -25.47 2.30
C LYS A 120 5.04 -26.02 2.64
N ARG A 121 4.06 -25.13 2.81
CA ARG A 121 2.66 -25.51 3.06
C ARG A 121 1.96 -25.78 1.73
N LYS A 122 0.97 -26.66 1.72
CA LYS A 122 0.14 -26.90 0.53
C LYS A 122 -1.06 -25.94 0.52
N ILE A 123 -1.29 -25.27 -0.61
CA ILE A 123 -2.50 -24.48 -0.87
C ILE A 123 -3.68 -25.46 -0.98
N LYS A 124 -4.69 -25.31 -0.12
CA LYS A 124 -5.89 -26.16 -0.15
C LYS A 124 -6.81 -25.73 -1.29
N LYS A 125 -7.68 -26.64 -1.76
CA LYS A 125 -8.69 -26.35 -2.81
C LYS A 125 -9.52 -25.09 -2.53
N ALA A 126 -9.88 -24.87 -1.26
CA ALA A 126 -10.61 -23.67 -0.83
C ALA A 126 -9.81 -22.36 -1.02
N GLU A 127 -8.49 -22.38 -0.82
CA GLU A 127 -7.62 -21.23 -1.07
C GLU A 127 -7.42 -21.01 -2.58
N MET A 128 -7.33 -22.10 -3.35
CA MET A 128 -7.29 -22.02 -4.82
C MET A 128 -8.56 -21.39 -5.41
N PHE A 129 -9.73 -21.77 -4.88
CA PHE A 129 -11.01 -21.18 -5.28
C PHE A 129 -11.09 -19.69 -4.93
N ALA A 130 -10.58 -19.30 -3.77
CA ALA A 130 -10.54 -17.91 -3.35
C ALA A 130 -9.58 -17.04 -4.20
N ILE A 131 -8.43 -17.61 -4.58
CA ILE A 131 -7.52 -17.02 -5.56
C ILE A 131 -8.29 -16.80 -6.87
N PHE A 132 -8.89 -17.86 -7.42
CA PHE A 132 -9.66 -17.78 -8.66
C PHE A 132 -10.72 -16.67 -8.64
N LEU A 133 -11.55 -16.61 -7.59
CA LEU A 133 -12.55 -15.55 -7.42
C LEU A 133 -11.94 -14.14 -7.43
N THR A 134 -10.80 -13.96 -6.77
CA THR A 134 -10.11 -12.66 -6.68
C THR A 134 -9.67 -12.19 -8.06
N TYR A 135 -9.02 -13.07 -8.84
CA TYR A 135 -8.54 -12.72 -10.18
C TYR A 135 -9.70 -12.55 -11.18
N SER A 136 -10.75 -13.37 -11.09
CA SER A 136 -11.96 -13.17 -11.90
C SER A 136 -12.63 -11.83 -11.61
N GLY A 137 -12.70 -11.41 -10.34
CA GLY A 137 -13.26 -10.11 -9.98
C GLY A 137 -12.50 -8.93 -10.59
N ILE A 138 -11.17 -9.02 -10.66
CA ILE A 138 -10.34 -7.98 -11.27
C ILE A 138 -10.55 -7.95 -12.79
N LEU A 139 -10.64 -9.10 -13.44
CA LEU A 139 -10.94 -9.16 -14.86
C LEU A 139 -12.31 -8.52 -15.17
N VAL A 140 -13.32 -8.77 -14.34
CA VAL A 140 -14.65 -8.15 -14.49
C VAL A 140 -14.58 -6.64 -14.33
N ALA A 141 -13.88 -6.13 -13.30
CA ALA A 141 -13.70 -4.69 -13.11
C ALA A 141 -12.91 -4.04 -14.26
N PHE A 142 -11.85 -4.72 -14.72
CA PHE A 142 -10.98 -4.27 -15.80
C PHE A 142 -11.72 -4.11 -17.15
N ILE A 143 -12.67 -4.99 -17.46
CA ILE A 143 -13.50 -4.86 -18.66
C ILE A 143 -14.32 -3.56 -18.64
N GLY A 144 -14.75 -3.09 -17.47
CA GLY A 144 -15.41 -1.79 -17.32
C GLY A 144 -14.47 -0.63 -17.61
N ASP A 145 -13.29 -0.65 -16.99
CA ASP A 145 -12.31 0.45 -17.08
C ASP A 145 -11.66 0.57 -18.47
N ILE A 146 -11.46 -0.53 -19.22
CA ILE A 146 -10.96 -0.43 -20.61
C ILE A 146 -11.92 0.41 -21.46
N GLN A 147 -13.23 0.33 -21.21
CA GLN A 147 -14.21 1.08 -21.97
C GLN A 147 -14.18 2.58 -21.65
N THR A 148 -13.76 2.96 -20.45
CA THR A 148 -13.72 4.36 -19.99
C THR A 148 -12.35 5.01 -20.17
N GLU A 149 -11.27 4.32 -19.81
CA GLU A 149 -9.87 4.83 -19.80
C GLU A 149 -9.09 4.47 -21.08
N GLY A 150 -9.63 3.56 -21.90
CA GLY A 150 -9.03 3.14 -23.17
C GLY A 150 -7.92 2.09 -23.03
N PRO A 151 -7.14 1.83 -24.11
CA PRO A 151 -6.22 0.68 -24.19
C PRO A 151 -5.04 0.75 -23.20
N ASN A 152 -4.70 1.96 -22.72
CA ASN A 152 -3.63 2.17 -21.75
C ASN A 152 -3.96 1.60 -20.35
N ALA A 153 -5.22 1.27 -20.07
CA ALA A 153 -5.64 0.63 -18.83
C ALA A 153 -4.86 -0.66 -18.54
N THR A 154 -4.52 -1.43 -19.59
CA THR A 154 -3.69 -2.64 -19.47
C THR A 154 -2.34 -2.35 -18.82
N LYS A 155 -1.70 -1.25 -19.25
CA LYS A 155 -0.41 -0.80 -18.72
C LYS A 155 -0.53 -0.42 -17.25
N GLY A 156 -1.61 0.28 -16.89
CA GLY A 156 -1.90 0.64 -15.50
C GLY A 156 -2.07 -0.59 -14.60
N VAL A 157 -2.88 -1.56 -15.02
CA VAL A 157 -3.08 -2.82 -14.27
C VAL A 157 -1.76 -3.58 -14.09
N LEU A 158 -0.92 -3.67 -15.12
CA LEU A 158 0.39 -4.33 -15.02
C LEU A 158 1.30 -3.66 -13.98
N PHE A 159 1.33 -2.32 -13.95
CA PHE A 159 2.07 -1.61 -12.92
C PHE A 159 1.50 -1.85 -11.53
N VAL A 160 0.18 -1.80 -11.34
CA VAL A 160 -0.42 -2.05 -10.02
C VAL A 160 -0.23 -3.50 -9.58
N LEU A 161 -0.23 -4.48 -10.49
CA LEU A 161 0.15 -5.86 -10.18
C LEU A 161 1.62 -5.96 -9.76
N ALA A 162 2.54 -5.26 -10.42
CA ALA A 162 3.94 -5.19 -10.01
C ALA A 162 4.10 -4.55 -8.62
N SER A 163 3.27 -3.55 -8.31
CA SER A 163 3.16 -2.98 -6.96
C SER A 163 2.68 -4.00 -5.94
N ALA A 164 1.60 -4.73 -6.23
CA ALA A 164 1.05 -5.76 -5.34
C ALA A 164 2.08 -6.86 -5.02
N ILE A 165 2.88 -7.29 -6.01
CA ILE A 165 3.98 -8.25 -5.81
C ILE A 165 5.04 -7.66 -4.88
N SER A 166 5.51 -6.44 -5.17
CA SER A 166 6.55 -5.76 -4.38
C SER A 166 6.11 -5.54 -2.92
N TYR A 167 4.86 -5.13 -2.73
CA TYR A 167 4.25 -4.96 -1.41
C TYR A 167 4.09 -6.29 -0.66
N SER A 168 3.71 -7.36 -1.36
CA SER A 168 3.59 -8.70 -0.76
C SER A 168 4.93 -9.25 -0.26
N LEU A 169 6.00 -9.05 -1.02
CA LEU A 169 7.36 -9.40 -0.61
C LEU A 169 7.77 -8.63 0.67
N TYR A 170 7.43 -7.35 0.73
CA TYR A 170 7.62 -6.54 1.94
C TYR A 170 6.85 -7.10 3.14
N LEU A 171 5.56 -7.39 2.99
CA LEU A 171 4.72 -7.88 4.08
C LEU A 171 5.29 -9.17 4.68
N VAL A 172 5.65 -10.14 3.83
CA VAL A 172 6.22 -11.41 4.28
C VAL A 172 7.61 -11.22 4.90
N GLY A 173 8.49 -10.42 4.28
CA GLY A 173 9.83 -10.18 4.79
C GLY A 173 9.84 -9.43 6.14
N SER A 174 8.86 -8.56 6.36
CA SER A 174 8.75 -7.74 7.58
C SER A 174 8.57 -8.55 8.86
N GLU A 175 7.93 -9.73 8.78
CA GLU A 175 7.68 -10.61 9.95
C GLU A 175 8.97 -11.03 10.66
N SER A 176 10.08 -11.13 9.92
CA SER A 176 11.38 -11.55 10.47
C SER A 176 12.12 -10.45 11.25
N LEU A 177 11.82 -9.18 10.95
CA LEU A 177 12.52 -8.02 11.49
C LEU A 177 11.73 -7.27 12.57
N ILE A 178 10.40 -7.28 12.47
CA ILE A 178 9.51 -6.63 13.46
C ILE A 178 9.78 -7.11 14.90
N PRO A 179 9.96 -8.42 15.20
CA PRO A 179 10.27 -8.88 16.55
C PRO A 179 11.62 -8.38 17.08
N LYS A 180 12.61 -8.12 16.21
CA LYS A 180 13.95 -7.66 16.59
C LYS A 180 13.99 -6.15 16.87
N LEU A 181 13.33 -5.37 16.03
CA LEU A 181 13.38 -3.91 16.02
C LEU A 181 12.26 -3.24 16.81
N GLY A 182 11.14 -3.94 16.97
CA GLY A 182 9.85 -3.29 17.19
C GLY A 182 9.34 -2.61 15.91
N SER A 183 8.03 -2.62 15.75
CA SER A 183 7.26 -2.04 14.66
C SER A 183 7.54 -0.55 14.44
N VAL A 184 7.68 0.25 15.51
CA VAL A 184 7.98 1.68 15.39
C VAL A 184 9.35 1.93 14.74
N ARG A 185 10.44 1.32 15.24
CA ARG A 185 11.79 1.54 14.66
C ARG A 185 11.90 0.94 13.27
N PHE A 186 11.35 -0.27 13.08
CA PHE A 186 11.31 -0.93 11.78
C PHE A 186 10.66 -0.04 10.72
N THR A 187 9.45 0.49 10.99
CA THR A 187 8.74 1.37 10.06
C THR A 187 9.53 2.63 9.78
N SER A 188 10.09 3.27 10.82
CA SER A 188 10.78 4.55 10.65
C SER A 188 12.04 4.40 9.80
N TYR A 189 12.88 3.38 10.04
CA TYR A 189 14.09 3.15 9.23
C TYR A 189 13.75 2.81 7.79
N LEU A 190 12.77 1.93 7.60
CA LEU A 190 12.34 1.50 6.28
C LEU A 190 11.80 2.68 5.47
N MET A 191 10.97 3.52 6.08
CA MET A 191 10.40 4.70 5.44
C MET A 191 11.41 5.80 5.17
N LEU A 192 12.40 6.00 6.06
CA LEU A 192 13.48 6.95 5.81
C LEU A 192 14.33 6.50 4.61
N ILE A 193 14.70 5.22 4.54
CA ILE A 193 15.44 4.67 3.40
C ILE A 193 14.62 4.83 2.12
N SER A 194 13.36 4.40 2.13
CA SER A 194 12.48 4.53 0.96
C SER A 194 12.29 5.99 0.54
N GLY A 195 12.08 6.90 1.48
CA GLY A 195 11.91 8.32 1.22
C GLY A 195 13.14 8.95 0.61
N LEU A 196 14.34 8.61 1.12
CA LEU A 196 15.60 9.06 0.52
C LEU A 196 15.75 8.55 -0.92
N ILE A 197 15.43 7.28 -1.19
CA ILE A 197 15.50 6.71 -2.54
C ILE A 197 14.52 7.43 -3.47
N VAL A 198 13.29 7.73 -3.04
CA VAL A 198 12.32 8.52 -3.83
C VAL A 198 12.88 9.90 -4.17
N VAL A 199 13.41 10.62 -3.18
CA VAL A 199 13.95 11.97 -3.38
C VAL A 199 15.15 11.95 -4.33
N ILE A 200 16.07 10.99 -4.16
CA ILE A 200 17.22 10.80 -5.07
C ILE A 200 16.73 10.48 -6.49
N HIS A 201 15.78 9.55 -6.63
CA HIS A 201 15.22 9.19 -7.94
C HIS A 201 14.62 10.41 -8.65
N PHE A 202 13.87 11.25 -7.93
CA PHE A 202 13.32 12.49 -8.46
C PHE A 202 14.40 13.42 -9.01
N PHE A 203 15.44 13.72 -8.22
CA PHE A 203 16.51 14.61 -8.67
C PHE A 203 17.34 14.05 -9.85
N ILE A 204 17.32 12.74 -10.08
CA ILE A 204 17.97 12.11 -11.23
C ILE A 204 17.12 12.26 -12.50
N VAL A 205 15.79 12.15 -12.41
CA VAL A 205 14.89 12.00 -13.58
C VAL A 205 13.97 13.19 -13.84
N ARG A 206 13.92 14.17 -12.93
CA ARG A 206 13.06 15.36 -13.01
C ARG A 206 13.84 16.63 -12.71
N ASN A 207 13.31 17.73 -13.23
CA ASN A 207 13.82 19.06 -12.92
C ASN A 207 13.35 19.48 -11.51
N PRO A 208 14.22 20.02 -10.64
CA PRO A 208 13.82 20.56 -9.33
C PRO A 208 12.66 21.56 -9.40
N LYS A 209 12.51 22.30 -10.51
CA LYS A 209 11.39 23.22 -10.74
C LYS A 209 10.02 22.52 -10.69
N ASN A 210 9.95 21.22 -10.96
CA ASN A 210 8.71 20.44 -10.86
C ASN A 210 8.22 20.32 -9.41
N LEU A 211 9.01 20.70 -8.39
CA LEU A 211 8.53 20.79 -7.00
C LEU A 211 7.82 22.12 -6.68
N ILE A 212 7.90 23.12 -7.57
CA ILE A 212 7.18 24.39 -7.43
C ILE A 212 5.76 24.17 -7.94
N GLN A 213 4.82 24.11 -7.00
CA GLN A 213 3.44 23.69 -7.26
C GLN A 213 2.45 24.63 -6.57
N PRO A 214 1.18 24.68 -7.00
CA PRO A 214 0.19 25.52 -6.36
C PRO A 214 -0.12 25.05 -4.93
N PRO A 215 -0.60 25.94 -4.03
CA PRO A 215 -0.86 25.63 -2.63
C PRO A 215 -1.72 24.38 -2.39
N ASN A 216 -2.72 24.16 -3.25
CA ASN A 216 -3.62 23.00 -3.16
C ASN A 216 -2.86 21.68 -3.32
N VAL A 217 -1.86 21.63 -4.20
CA VAL A 217 -1.03 20.43 -4.42
C VAL A 217 -0.18 20.14 -3.20
N TYR A 218 0.34 21.17 -2.52
CA TYR A 218 1.06 20.96 -1.26
C TYR A 218 0.14 20.46 -0.15
N LEU A 219 -1.12 20.91 -0.11
CA LEU A 219 -2.11 20.39 0.83
C LEU A 219 -2.41 18.90 0.57
N TYR A 220 -2.56 18.51 -0.70
CA TYR A 220 -2.69 17.09 -1.06
C TYR A 220 -1.42 16.29 -0.77
N GLY A 221 -0.24 16.86 -1.02
CA GLY A 221 1.05 16.25 -0.67
C GLY A 221 1.19 16.02 0.84
N LEU A 222 0.75 16.96 1.66
CA LEU A 222 0.71 16.84 3.12
C LEU A 222 -0.27 15.75 3.57
N ALA A 223 -1.47 15.72 2.99
CA ALA A 223 -2.46 14.68 3.25
C ALA A 223 -1.94 13.29 2.85
N LEU A 224 -1.31 13.17 1.68
CA LEU A 224 -0.64 11.95 1.22
C LEU A 224 0.48 11.52 2.18
N GLY A 225 1.31 12.47 2.61
CA GLY A 225 2.44 12.21 3.50
C GLY A 225 1.98 11.75 4.88
N ILE A 226 1.00 12.41 5.49
CA ILE A 226 0.61 12.15 6.87
C ILE A 226 -0.53 11.14 6.96
N LEU A 227 -1.67 11.46 6.35
CA LEU A 227 -2.92 10.71 6.52
C LEU A 227 -2.86 9.36 5.84
N THR A 228 -2.25 9.27 4.66
CA THR A 228 -2.24 8.03 3.88
C THR A 228 -0.89 7.29 3.91
N THR A 229 0.15 7.87 4.52
CA THR A 229 1.49 7.24 4.60
C THR A 229 1.99 7.08 6.04
N VAL A 230 2.22 8.16 6.78
CA VAL A 230 2.76 8.07 8.16
C VAL A 230 1.84 7.25 9.07
N ILE A 231 0.57 7.65 9.19
CA ILE A 231 -0.37 6.96 10.09
C ILE A 231 -0.56 5.50 9.68
N PRO A 232 -0.89 5.18 8.41
CA PRO A 232 -1.21 3.81 8.03
C PRO A 232 0.01 2.90 8.04
N ALA A 233 1.22 3.42 7.80
CA ALA A 233 2.43 2.61 7.85
C ALA A 233 2.69 2.04 9.25
N TYR A 234 2.55 2.87 10.29
CA TYR A 234 2.68 2.38 11.67
C TYR A 234 1.54 1.42 12.03
N LEU A 235 0.30 1.71 11.62
CA LEU A 235 -0.83 0.80 11.87
C LEU A 235 -0.67 -0.54 11.15
N THR A 236 -0.09 -0.55 9.96
CA THR A 236 0.19 -1.77 9.21
C THR A 236 1.24 -2.61 9.92
N THR A 237 2.38 -2.04 10.30
CA THR A 237 3.45 -2.80 10.95
C THR A 237 3.11 -3.22 12.37
N GLU A 238 2.36 -2.41 13.14
CA GLU A 238 1.79 -2.85 14.42
C GLU A 238 0.77 -3.97 14.21
N GLY A 239 -0.08 -3.88 13.19
CA GLY A 239 -0.99 -4.97 12.82
C GLY A 239 -0.24 -6.26 12.51
N ILE A 240 0.83 -6.19 11.72
CA ILE A 240 1.69 -7.36 11.43
C ILE A 240 2.31 -7.90 12.72
N ARG A 241 2.81 -7.02 13.60
CA ARG A 241 3.36 -7.41 14.91
C ARG A 241 2.34 -8.16 15.77
N MET A 242 1.09 -7.74 15.77
CA MET A 242 0.04 -8.28 16.64
C MET A 242 -0.55 -9.59 16.13
N ILE A 243 -0.77 -9.73 14.82
CA ILE A 243 -1.56 -10.84 14.25
C ILE A 243 -0.91 -11.53 13.05
N GLY A 244 0.31 -11.13 12.66
CA GLY A 244 1.03 -11.65 11.49
C GLY A 244 0.58 -11.02 10.16
N SER A 245 1.44 -11.11 9.14
CA SER A 245 1.24 -10.51 7.81
C SER A 245 0.04 -11.08 7.07
N GLY A 246 -0.22 -12.39 7.17
CA GLY A 246 -1.36 -13.02 6.50
C GLY A 246 -2.71 -12.49 7.00
N ARG A 247 -2.93 -12.44 8.32
CA ARG A 247 -4.17 -11.88 8.89
C ARG A 247 -4.25 -10.37 8.74
N ALA A 248 -3.11 -9.67 8.88
CA ALA A 248 -3.04 -8.25 8.60
C ALA A 248 -3.39 -7.95 7.13
N ALA A 249 -3.03 -8.80 6.17
CA ALA A 249 -3.38 -8.59 4.77
C ALA A 249 -4.90 -8.63 4.56
N ILE A 250 -5.60 -9.57 5.21
CA ILE A 250 -7.05 -9.77 5.07
C ILE A 250 -7.85 -8.63 5.71
N ILE A 251 -7.50 -8.17 6.91
CA ILE A 251 -8.27 -7.11 7.61
C ILE A 251 -8.32 -5.81 6.80
N GLY A 252 -7.38 -5.57 5.89
CA GLY A 252 -7.45 -4.42 4.97
C GLY A 252 -8.61 -4.48 3.96
N SER A 253 -9.40 -5.58 3.91
CA SER A 253 -10.37 -5.87 2.86
C SER A 253 -11.56 -4.94 2.79
N THR A 254 -11.78 -4.07 3.77
CA THR A 254 -12.77 -2.99 3.64
C THR A 254 -12.31 -1.89 2.67
N GLY A 255 -11.05 -1.91 2.24
CA GLY A 255 -10.43 -0.90 1.39
C GLY A 255 -11.13 -0.62 0.06
N PRO A 256 -11.41 -1.62 -0.79
CA PRO A 256 -12.03 -1.40 -2.10
C PRO A 256 -13.37 -0.67 -2.05
N ILE A 257 -14.25 -1.02 -1.08
CA ILE A 257 -15.56 -0.38 -0.92
C ILE A 257 -15.38 1.12 -0.62
N SER A 258 -14.52 1.44 0.34
CA SER A 258 -14.24 2.83 0.69
C SER A 258 -13.63 3.61 -0.47
N THR A 259 -12.75 2.99 -1.27
CA THR A 259 -12.16 3.70 -2.43
C THR A 259 -13.19 4.02 -3.49
N ILE A 260 -14.08 3.09 -3.83
CA ILE A 260 -15.12 3.34 -4.85
C ILE A 260 -16.04 4.48 -4.42
N LEU A 261 -16.46 4.49 -3.15
CA LEU A 261 -17.31 5.57 -2.62
C LEU A 261 -16.57 6.92 -2.64
N LEU A 262 -15.32 6.96 -2.19
CA LEU A 262 -14.53 8.20 -2.20
C LEU A 262 -14.22 8.67 -3.63
N ALA A 263 -13.96 7.74 -4.55
CA ALA A 263 -13.71 8.08 -5.96
C ALA A 263 -14.95 8.67 -6.62
N TRP A 264 -16.13 8.11 -6.35
CA TRP A 264 -17.38 8.69 -6.83
C TRP A 264 -17.63 10.10 -6.27
N ILE A 265 -17.41 10.32 -4.96
CA ILE A 265 -17.66 11.61 -4.31
C ILE A 265 -16.64 12.69 -4.71
N PHE A 266 -15.35 12.36 -4.75
CA PHE A 266 -14.27 13.36 -4.87
C PHE A 266 -13.62 13.40 -6.26
N LEU A 267 -13.66 12.29 -7.00
CA LEU A 267 -13.09 12.20 -8.34
C LEU A 267 -14.13 12.19 -9.45
N GLU A 268 -15.42 12.13 -9.09
CA GLU A 268 -16.53 12.00 -10.04
C GLU A 268 -16.38 10.75 -10.94
N GLU A 269 -15.68 9.71 -10.47
CA GLU A 269 -15.56 8.44 -11.17
C GLU A 269 -16.92 7.70 -11.15
N PRO A 270 -17.44 7.25 -12.31
CA PRO A 270 -18.74 6.60 -12.37
C PRO A 270 -18.70 5.24 -11.66
N ILE A 271 -19.73 4.95 -10.84
CA ILE A 271 -19.90 3.63 -10.26
C ILE A 271 -20.46 2.69 -11.35
N THR A 272 -19.61 1.85 -11.90
CA THR A 272 -19.99 0.89 -12.95
C THR A 272 -20.49 -0.43 -12.36
N SER A 273 -21.40 -1.10 -13.08
CA SER A 273 -21.90 -2.43 -12.69
C SER A 273 -20.78 -3.48 -12.67
N SER A 274 -19.83 -3.39 -13.61
CA SER A 274 -18.61 -4.19 -13.65
C SER A 274 -17.70 -3.92 -12.45
N GLY A 275 -17.52 -2.67 -12.04
CA GLY A 275 -16.76 -2.30 -10.85
C GLY A 275 -17.38 -2.87 -9.56
N ILE A 276 -18.71 -2.80 -9.42
CA ILE A 276 -19.43 -3.41 -8.29
C ILE A 276 -19.27 -4.94 -8.29
N ALA A 277 -19.54 -5.59 -9.43
CA ALA A 277 -19.44 -7.04 -9.55
C ALA A 277 -18.01 -7.53 -9.27
N GLY A 278 -17.01 -6.85 -9.81
CA GLY A 278 -15.60 -7.14 -9.57
C GLY A 278 -15.23 -6.99 -8.09
N THR A 279 -15.71 -5.93 -7.43
CA THR A 279 -15.51 -5.72 -6.00
C THR A 279 -16.09 -6.85 -5.16
N ILE A 280 -17.33 -7.25 -5.43
CA ILE A 280 -17.99 -8.35 -4.69
C ILE A 280 -17.17 -9.65 -4.83
N LEU A 281 -16.70 -9.98 -6.03
CA LEU A 281 -15.88 -11.16 -6.28
C LEU A 281 -14.53 -11.12 -5.55
N VAL A 282 -13.81 -9.99 -5.62
CA VAL A 282 -12.53 -9.78 -4.93
C VAL A 282 -12.69 -9.92 -3.42
N LEU A 283 -13.68 -9.24 -2.84
CA LEU A 283 -13.93 -9.29 -1.41
C LEU A 283 -14.33 -10.68 -0.94
N THR A 284 -15.18 -11.37 -1.71
CA THR A 284 -15.58 -12.74 -1.41
C THR A 284 -14.36 -13.66 -1.39
N GLY A 285 -13.48 -13.55 -2.40
CA GLY A 285 -12.22 -14.29 -2.45
C GLY A 285 -11.33 -14.03 -1.24
N VAL A 286 -11.00 -12.76 -0.96
CA VAL A 286 -10.09 -12.43 0.15
C VAL A 286 -10.67 -12.80 1.52
N LEU A 287 -11.95 -12.55 1.75
CA LEU A 287 -12.60 -12.93 3.01
C LEU A 287 -12.66 -14.46 3.17
N TRP A 288 -12.80 -15.20 2.07
CA TRP A 288 -12.74 -16.66 2.09
C TRP A 288 -11.37 -17.19 2.54
N ILE A 289 -10.28 -16.55 2.11
CA ILE A 289 -8.92 -16.87 2.60
C ILE A 289 -8.85 -16.66 4.11
N GLY A 290 -9.45 -15.58 4.62
CA GLY A 290 -9.50 -15.28 6.04
C GLY A 290 -10.34 -16.23 6.90
N ARG A 291 -11.24 -17.01 6.30
CA ARG A 291 -12.18 -17.89 7.03
C ARG A 291 -11.56 -19.16 7.62
N LYS A 292 -10.25 -19.36 7.59
CA LYS A 292 -9.62 -20.60 8.11
C LYS A 292 -9.32 -20.59 9.62
N LYS A 293 -10.34 -21.05 10.35
CA LYS A 293 -10.43 -21.86 11.59
C LYS A 293 -9.50 -21.56 12.78
N ARG A 294 -10.12 -21.01 13.84
CA ARG A 294 -10.02 -21.56 15.21
C ARG A 294 -10.25 -23.07 15.13
N THR A 295 -9.17 -23.85 15.19
CA THR A 295 -9.15 -25.25 15.63
C THR A 295 -7.86 -25.40 16.40
#